data_AF-A0A478FSD2-F1
#
_entry.id   AF-A0A478FSD2-F1
#
_cell.length_a   1.000
_cell.length_b   1.000
_cell.length_c   1.000
_cell.angle_alpha   90.00
_cell.angle_beta   90.00
_cell.angle_gamma   90.00
#
_symmetry.space_group_name_H-M   'P 1'
#
loop_
_entity.id
_entity.type
_entity.pdbx_description
1 polymer ?
#
loop_
_entity_poly.entity_id
_entity_poly.type
_entity_poly.pdbx_seq_one_letter_code
_entity_poly.pdbx_strand_id
1 'polypeptide(L)'
;MIKRYSVKSIENIFSDSSKYKKWLKIEILLLKYLAKKDILNEAVVNEFEEEALIVPSKIRTLEKKTNHDVVAFINHVSNTAKPSIKKWLHYGLTSSDLVDTGNSMMFREANAVFIKAAYDLLLRLRRLSKSNKDAYLLSRDDLWRVNGITSFGYKIALCYEDMREAVADIERHRKYVECVSISGSMGICSHIDPELQDFVAAELDLYSADCSTQVLSRDRYYKHFWLMNRLIQSIHNLCQEIRLLARTEVGEVYEFFYGEQVGSSSMPHKRNPITLENICGLCRLFNSYCYAASRNTAIWFERDISHSSLDRVVFLDAFSTAVQIIKRFYKVMAHLSIDKKRMMKNIRENDYLAFRNIAFKELLKRSKCISVGEINQHIETIRKDSVDSKISFQEAMMRTDVVDYLGEETIKNIFDPAYQLKSLDVFYERIFLESEKRSRFDTVFYEKEEIINAIESVALRLNCEYGNRDVPVKLIVLREGTIVFLSHLLTKLNFPVELKSINSSLIKHLLKNKKPVHNDMFDLVQADVKGRDVLIIDDVLENGEFIKSLKKRVGDLGAKKIKTLTLFATTKKEAHKDLDMFGLLLPTTVGVAGFGIDSVYGEFRNYAFIGKLKLEHL
;
A
#
# COMPACT_ATOMS: atom_id res chain seq x y z
N MET A 1 -24.75 -1.42 -2.16
CA MET A 1 -24.35 -1.89 -3.50
C MET A 1 -25.30 -3.00 -3.92
N ILE A 2 -25.72 -3.04 -5.18
CA ILE A 2 -26.60 -4.11 -5.63
C ILE A 2 -25.91 -5.47 -5.56
N LYS A 3 -26.65 -6.55 -5.28
CA LYS A 3 -26.13 -7.91 -5.08
C LYS A 3 -25.16 -8.39 -6.18
N ARG A 4 -25.36 -7.95 -7.43
CA ARG A 4 -24.52 -8.31 -8.58
C ARG A 4 -23.07 -7.82 -8.48
N TYR A 5 -22.86 -6.69 -7.79
CA TYR A 5 -21.55 -6.03 -7.69
C TYR A 5 -21.07 -5.93 -6.24
N SER A 6 -21.80 -6.50 -5.30
CA SER A 6 -21.36 -6.53 -3.92
C SER A 6 -20.25 -7.55 -3.71
N VAL A 7 -19.37 -7.26 -2.75
CA VAL A 7 -18.23 -8.11 -2.41
C VAL A 7 -18.41 -8.60 -1.00
N LYS A 8 -18.62 -9.91 -0.82
CA LYS A 8 -19.02 -10.49 0.46
C LYS A 8 -18.08 -10.15 1.63
N SER A 9 -16.77 -10.11 1.39
CA SER A 9 -15.79 -9.71 2.41
C SER A 9 -16.00 -8.26 2.87
N ILE A 10 -16.28 -7.34 1.95
CA ILE A 10 -16.57 -5.93 2.25
C ILE A 10 -17.94 -5.79 2.93
N GLU A 11 -18.97 -6.49 2.45
CA GLU A 11 -20.29 -6.50 3.11
C GLU A 11 -20.20 -6.96 4.57
N ASN A 12 -19.40 -7.98 4.85
CA ASN A 12 -19.22 -8.49 6.21
C ASN A 12 -18.54 -7.44 7.10
N ILE A 13 -17.53 -6.73 6.58
CA ILE A 13 -16.83 -5.63 7.29
C ILE A 13 -17.80 -4.51 7.67
N PHE A 14 -18.66 -4.07 6.75
CA PHE A 14 -19.63 -2.99 6.97
C PHE A 14 -21.00 -3.47 7.48
N SER A 15 -21.10 -4.74 7.91
CA SER A 15 -22.34 -5.27 8.46
C SER A 15 -22.65 -4.69 9.85
N ASP A 16 -23.93 -4.64 10.23
CA ASP A 16 -24.33 -4.22 11.59
C ASP A 16 -23.66 -5.06 12.68
N SER A 17 -23.47 -6.36 12.45
CA SER A 17 -22.78 -7.23 13.41
C SER A 17 -21.32 -6.81 13.60
N SER A 18 -20.60 -6.52 12.51
CA SER A 18 -19.22 -6.03 12.58
C SER A 18 -19.14 -4.67 13.27
N LYS A 19 -20.02 -3.73 12.89
CA LYS A 19 -20.13 -2.40 13.50
C LYS A 19 -20.30 -2.47 15.01
N TYR A 20 -21.30 -3.21 15.50
CA TYR A 20 -21.57 -3.31 16.93
C TYR A 20 -20.49 -4.07 17.70
N LYS A 21 -19.82 -5.05 17.10
CA LYS A 21 -18.65 -5.71 17.72
C LYS A 21 -17.48 -4.73 17.90
N LYS A 22 -17.24 -3.86 16.92
CA LYS A 22 -16.20 -2.83 17.00
C LYS A 22 -16.52 -1.79 18.08
N TRP A 23 -17.77 -1.33 18.15
CA TRP A 23 -18.22 -0.45 19.24
C TRP A 23 -18.06 -1.08 20.62
N LEU A 24 -18.42 -2.37 20.77
CA LEU A 24 -18.22 -3.09 22.02
C LEU A 24 -16.74 -3.19 22.39
N LYS A 25 -15.85 -3.40 21.41
CA LYS A 25 -14.41 -3.44 21.67
C LYS A 25 -13.90 -2.10 22.20
N ILE A 26 -14.36 -0.98 21.65
CA ILE A 26 -13.99 0.37 22.12
C ILE A 26 -14.46 0.58 23.56
N GLU A 27 -15.71 0.21 23.88
CA GLU A 27 -16.25 0.28 25.25
C GLU A 27 -15.46 -0.57 26.25
N ILE A 28 -15.08 -1.80 25.85
CA ILE A 28 -14.24 -2.66 26.69
C ILE A 28 -12.86 -2.03 26.93
N LEU A 29 -12.27 -1.40 25.92
CA LEU A 29 -10.99 -0.71 26.08
C LEU A 29 -11.08 0.50 27.00
N LEU A 30 -12.19 1.25 26.96
CA LEU A 30 -12.47 2.28 27.97
C LEU A 30 -12.48 1.67 29.38
N LEU A 31 -13.19 0.56 29.59
CA LEU A 31 -13.24 -0.10 30.91
C LEU A 31 -11.86 -0.59 31.36
N LYS A 32 -11.04 -1.13 30.46
CA LYS A 32 -9.66 -1.53 30.74
C LYS A 32 -8.79 -0.33 31.11
N TYR A 33 -8.98 0.80 30.44
CA TYR A 33 -8.29 2.03 30.79
C TYR A 33 -8.66 2.52 32.20
N LEU A 34 -9.94 2.49 32.55
CA LEU A 34 -10.42 2.82 33.90
C LEU A 34 -9.86 1.85 34.95
N ALA A 35 -9.74 0.56 34.62
CA ALA A 35 -9.09 -0.42 35.51
C ALA A 35 -7.59 -0.12 35.69
N LYS A 36 -6.89 0.30 34.63
CA LYS A 36 -5.49 0.75 34.69
C LYS A 36 -5.29 2.00 35.55
N LYS A 37 -6.33 2.82 35.71
CA LYS A 37 -6.35 4.00 36.61
C LYS A 37 -6.90 3.66 38.00
N ASP A 38 -7.02 2.38 38.35
CA ASP A 38 -7.54 1.87 39.63
C ASP A 38 -8.99 2.30 39.96
N ILE A 39 -9.76 2.74 38.96
CA ILE A 39 -11.18 3.13 39.11
C ILE A 39 -12.08 1.89 39.09
N LEU A 40 -11.67 0.86 38.34
CA LEU A 40 -12.37 -0.41 38.19
C LEU A 40 -11.46 -1.58 38.55
N ASN A 41 -12.05 -2.68 39.04
CA ASN A 41 -11.32 -3.91 39.24
C ASN A 41 -11.13 -4.63 37.89
N GLU A 42 -9.87 -4.90 37.52
CA GLU A 42 -9.49 -5.55 36.27
C GLU A 42 -10.19 -6.90 36.06
N ALA A 43 -10.36 -7.70 37.12
CA ALA A 43 -11.04 -9.00 37.03
C ALA A 43 -12.51 -8.86 36.58
N VAL A 44 -13.20 -7.80 37.03
CA VAL A 44 -14.59 -7.52 36.65
C VAL A 44 -14.69 -7.09 35.18
N VAL A 45 -13.68 -6.37 34.68
CA VAL A 45 -13.61 -5.97 33.27
C VAL A 45 -13.34 -7.17 32.37
N ASN A 46 -12.44 -8.06 32.77
CA ASN A 46 -12.12 -9.27 32.01
C ASN A 46 -13.32 -10.22 31.95
N GLU A 47 -14.03 -10.41 33.07
CA GLU A 47 -15.28 -11.19 33.11
C GLU A 47 -16.34 -10.60 32.16
N PHE A 48 -16.49 -9.27 32.13
CA PHE A 48 -17.41 -8.62 31.21
C PHE A 48 -17.01 -8.79 29.74
N GLU A 49 -15.72 -8.73 29.39
CA GLU A 49 -15.25 -8.96 28.01
C GLU A 49 -15.60 -10.38 27.53
N GLU A 50 -15.57 -11.38 28.40
CA GLU A 50 -15.92 -12.77 28.08
C GLU A 50 -17.45 -12.97 27.94
N GLU A 51 -18.25 -12.29 28.77
CA GLU A 51 -19.72 -12.45 28.82
C GLU A 51 -20.47 -11.55 27.83
N ALA A 52 -19.87 -10.46 27.34
CA ALA A 52 -20.58 -9.45 26.56
C ALA A 52 -21.06 -9.98 25.20
N LEU A 53 -22.39 -10.01 25.02
CA LEU A 53 -23.04 -10.48 23.80
C LEU A 53 -23.71 -9.33 23.03
N ILE A 54 -23.53 -9.34 21.71
CA ILE A 54 -24.16 -8.39 20.79
C ILE A 54 -25.19 -9.10 19.91
N VAL A 55 -26.43 -8.64 19.99
CA VAL A 55 -27.55 -9.14 19.17
C VAL A 55 -28.11 -8.00 18.30
N PRO A 56 -27.70 -7.89 17.03
CA PRO A 56 -28.09 -6.77 16.15
C PRO A 56 -29.61 -6.55 16.03
N SER A 57 -30.40 -7.64 16.02
CA SER A 57 -31.87 -7.55 15.95
C SER A 57 -32.52 -6.91 17.18
N LYS A 58 -31.95 -7.13 18.38
CA LYS A 58 -32.40 -6.48 19.62
C LYS A 58 -32.04 -4.99 19.61
N ILE A 59 -30.82 -4.65 19.18
CA ILE A 59 -30.38 -3.25 19.05
C ILE A 59 -31.30 -2.49 18.09
N ARG A 60 -31.62 -3.07 16.92
CA ARG A 60 -32.55 -2.46 15.95
C ARG A 60 -33.95 -2.23 16.51
N THR A 61 -34.41 -3.13 17.40
CA THR A 61 -35.70 -2.95 18.09
C THR A 61 -35.65 -1.82 19.11
N LEU A 62 -34.53 -1.68 19.83
CA LEU A 62 -34.30 -0.57 20.76
C LEU A 62 -34.17 0.76 20.03
N GLU A 63 -33.50 0.78 18.87
CA GLU A 63 -33.32 1.97 18.04
C GLU A 63 -34.65 2.57 17.57
N LYS A 64 -35.66 1.73 17.27
CA LYS A 64 -37.02 2.21 16.96
C LYS A 64 -37.67 2.99 18.11
N LYS A 65 -37.23 2.77 19.36
CA LYS A 65 -37.73 3.51 20.53
C LYS A 65 -36.87 4.73 20.85
N THR A 66 -35.55 4.61 20.73
CA THR A 66 -34.62 5.67 21.11
C THR A 66 -34.39 6.69 19.99
N ASN A 67 -34.67 6.33 18.73
CA ASN A 67 -34.29 7.08 17.53
C ASN A 67 -32.80 7.48 17.50
N HIS A 68 -31.97 6.69 18.16
CA HIS A 68 -30.53 6.92 18.26
C HIS A 68 -29.80 5.56 18.39
N ASP A 69 -28.95 5.26 17.42
CA ASP A 69 -28.27 3.97 17.25
C ASP A 69 -27.24 3.67 18.35
N VAL A 70 -26.37 4.62 18.70
CA VAL A 70 -25.41 4.46 19.81
C VAL A 70 -26.13 4.26 21.13
N VAL A 71 -27.15 5.06 21.44
CA VAL A 71 -27.95 4.88 22.67
C VAL A 71 -28.64 3.51 22.69
N ALA A 72 -29.18 3.05 21.56
CA ALA A 72 -29.77 1.73 21.46
C ALA A 72 -28.74 0.61 21.71
N PHE A 73 -27.53 0.78 21.18
CA PHE A 73 -26.40 -0.11 21.40
C PHE A 73 -25.97 -0.13 22.88
N ILE A 74 -25.74 1.03 23.50
CA ILE A 74 -25.35 1.12 24.92
C ILE A 74 -26.43 0.53 25.83
N ASN A 75 -27.70 0.80 25.57
CA ASN A 75 -28.80 0.19 26.32
C ASN A 75 -28.83 -1.33 26.16
N HIS A 76 -28.53 -1.86 24.97
CA HIS A 76 -28.44 -3.30 24.77
C HIS A 76 -27.33 -3.93 25.61
N VAL A 77 -26.12 -3.33 25.56
CA VAL A 77 -24.95 -3.81 26.31
C VAL A 77 -25.14 -3.65 27.82
N SER A 78 -25.70 -2.53 28.26
CA SER A 78 -25.99 -2.26 29.67
C SER A 78 -27.04 -3.21 30.24
N ASN A 79 -28.00 -3.66 29.43
CA ASN A 79 -28.99 -4.65 29.87
C ASN A 79 -28.39 -6.04 30.16
N THR A 80 -27.27 -6.39 29.52
CA THR A 80 -26.58 -7.66 29.75
C THR A 80 -25.40 -7.54 30.73
N ALA A 81 -24.95 -6.33 31.05
CA ALA A 81 -23.84 -6.09 31.98
C ALA A 81 -24.25 -6.21 33.46
N LYS A 82 -23.28 -6.49 34.34
CA LYS A 82 -23.46 -6.44 35.81
C LYS A 82 -23.54 -4.99 36.31
N PRO A 83 -24.24 -4.70 37.43
CA PRO A 83 -24.38 -3.34 37.97
C PRO A 83 -23.06 -2.60 38.19
N SER A 84 -21.99 -3.32 38.54
CA SER A 84 -20.63 -2.78 38.70
C SER A 84 -20.05 -2.16 37.44
N ILE A 85 -20.45 -2.63 36.24
CA ILE A 85 -20.01 -2.14 34.93
C ILE A 85 -20.99 -1.13 34.32
N LYS A 86 -22.30 -1.30 34.52
CA LYS A 86 -23.35 -0.52 33.84
C LYS A 86 -23.13 1.00 33.85
N LYS A 87 -22.70 1.55 35.00
CA LYS A 87 -22.50 2.99 35.18
C LYS A 87 -21.25 3.55 34.49
N TRP A 88 -20.32 2.68 34.07
CA TRP A 88 -19.05 3.04 33.45
C TRP A 88 -19.04 2.83 31.94
N LEU A 89 -20.04 2.15 31.39
CA LEU A 89 -20.22 2.07 29.94
C LEU A 89 -20.42 3.48 29.38
N HIS A 90 -19.69 3.78 28.31
CA HIS A 90 -19.69 5.07 27.62
C HIS A 90 -19.26 6.27 28.49
N TYR A 91 -18.53 6.02 29.59
CA TYR A 91 -18.08 7.08 30.49
C TYR A 91 -17.17 8.09 29.79
N GLY A 92 -17.60 9.36 29.76
CA GLY A 92 -16.87 10.48 29.17
C GLY A 92 -16.89 10.53 27.63
N LEU A 93 -17.31 9.45 26.96
CA LEU A 93 -17.39 9.35 25.51
C LEU A 93 -18.60 10.08 24.96
N THR A 94 -18.48 10.53 23.71
CA THR A 94 -19.60 10.95 22.88
C THR A 94 -19.91 9.89 21.82
N SER A 95 -21.12 9.91 21.25
CA SER A 95 -21.55 8.95 20.22
C SER A 95 -20.54 8.81 19.07
N SER A 96 -19.96 9.93 18.66
CA SER A 96 -19.01 10.00 17.56
C SER A 96 -17.64 9.40 17.88
N ASP A 97 -17.22 9.37 19.15
CA ASP A 97 -15.98 8.69 19.54
C ASP A 97 -16.07 7.18 19.19
N LEU A 98 -17.24 6.56 19.42
CA LEU A 98 -17.53 5.18 19.02
C LEU A 98 -17.67 5.03 17.51
N VAL A 99 -18.45 5.92 16.88
CA VAL A 99 -18.80 5.81 15.46
C VAL A 99 -17.56 5.99 14.58
N ASP A 100 -16.79 7.07 14.75
CA ASP A 100 -15.63 7.37 13.90
C ASP A 100 -14.46 6.44 14.16
N THR A 101 -14.21 6.06 15.42
CA THR A 101 -13.19 5.03 15.73
C THR A 101 -13.61 3.67 15.15
N GLY A 102 -14.90 3.29 15.27
CA GLY A 102 -15.43 2.07 14.67
C GLY A 102 -15.36 2.08 13.13
N ASN A 103 -15.62 3.22 12.51
CA ASN A 103 -15.43 3.43 11.06
C ASN A 103 -13.96 3.25 10.68
N SER A 104 -13.03 3.82 11.43
CA SER A 104 -11.59 3.69 11.19
C SER A 104 -11.12 2.23 11.25
N MET A 105 -11.65 1.44 12.20
CA MET A 105 -11.42 -0.01 12.23
C MET A 105 -11.96 -0.73 10.98
N MET A 106 -13.15 -0.35 10.49
CA MET A 106 -13.71 -0.91 9.25
C MET A 106 -12.91 -0.48 8.02
N PHE A 107 -12.42 0.76 7.96
CA PHE A 107 -11.56 1.26 6.90
C PHE A 107 -10.25 0.49 6.83
N ARG A 108 -9.60 0.23 7.98
CA ARG A 108 -8.40 -0.62 8.02
C ARG A 108 -8.63 -1.99 7.40
N GLU A 109 -9.72 -2.66 7.78
CA GLU A 109 -10.07 -3.98 7.22
C GLU A 109 -10.39 -3.90 5.72
N ALA A 110 -11.14 -2.87 5.29
CA ALA A 110 -11.51 -2.70 3.89
C ALA A 110 -10.31 -2.31 3.01
N ASN A 111 -9.42 -1.47 3.51
CA ASN A 111 -8.16 -1.09 2.87
C ASN A 111 -7.26 -2.31 2.69
N ALA A 112 -7.14 -3.18 3.70
CA ALA A 112 -6.38 -4.42 3.56
C ALA A 112 -6.90 -5.31 2.42
N VAL A 113 -8.22 -5.44 2.28
CA VAL A 113 -8.84 -6.20 1.17
C VAL A 113 -8.57 -5.52 -0.18
N PHE A 114 -8.72 -4.21 -0.26
CA PHE A 114 -8.52 -3.44 -1.48
C PHE A 114 -7.06 -3.45 -1.95
N ILE A 115 -6.12 -3.16 -1.03
CA ILE A 115 -4.69 -3.10 -1.30
C ILE A 115 -4.17 -4.47 -1.75
N LYS A 116 -4.59 -5.56 -1.07
CA LYS A 116 -4.24 -6.91 -1.51
C LYS A 116 -4.69 -7.17 -2.94
N ALA A 117 -5.94 -6.85 -3.28
CA ALA A 117 -6.46 -7.04 -4.63
C ALA A 117 -5.71 -6.18 -5.66
N ALA A 118 -5.33 -4.95 -5.30
CA ALA A 118 -4.53 -4.07 -6.14
C ALA A 118 -3.12 -4.64 -6.41
N TYR A 119 -2.45 -5.16 -5.37
CA TYR A 119 -1.15 -5.83 -5.52
C TYR A 119 -1.22 -7.08 -6.41
N ASP A 120 -2.24 -7.92 -6.23
CA ASP A 120 -2.46 -9.09 -7.09
C ASP A 120 -2.60 -8.68 -8.56
N LEU A 121 -3.32 -7.59 -8.83
CA LEU A 121 -3.45 -7.02 -10.17
C LEU A 121 -2.12 -6.44 -10.68
N LEU A 122 -1.37 -5.70 -9.87
CA LEU A 122 -0.05 -5.19 -10.24
C LEU A 122 0.90 -6.33 -10.65
N LEU A 123 0.94 -7.41 -9.88
CA LEU A 123 1.73 -8.61 -10.23
C LEU A 123 1.29 -9.21 -11.56
N ARG A 124 -0.02 -9.23 -11.82
CA ARG A 124 -0.57 -9.70 -13.09
C ARG A 124 -0.16 -8.81 -14.26
N LEU A 125 -0.32 -7.49 -14.14
CA LEU A 125 0.04 -6.53 -15.17
C LEU A 125 1.53 -6.58 -15.48
N ARG A 126 2.40 -6.70 -14.46
CA ARG A 126 3.85 -6.89 -14.65
C ARG A 126 4.17 -8.11 -15.51
N ARG A 127 3.60 -9.28 -15.18
CA ARG A 127 3.82 -10.53 -15.93
C ARG A 127 3.34 -10.40 -17.38
N LEU A 128 2.16 -9.82 -17.57
CA LEU A 128 1.59 -9.63 -18.90
C LEU A 128 2.40 -8.63 -19.74
N SER A 129 2.86 -7.55 -19.12
CA SER A 129 3.75 -6.55 -19.72
C SER A 129 5.06 -7.19 -20.21
N LYS A 130 5.79 -7.88 -19.32
CA LYS A 130 7.06 -8.53 -19.66
C LYS A 130 6.92 -9.58 -20.76
N SER A 131 5.91 -10.44 -20.70
CA SER A 131 5.67 -11.49 -21.70
C SER A 131 5.22 -10.98 -23.07
N ASN A 132 4.80 -9.71 -23.16
CA ASN A 132 4.35 -9.07 -24.39
C ASN A 132 5.15 -7.81 -24.72
N LYS A 133 6.40 -7.73 -24.26
CA LYS A 133 7.32 -6.64 -24.60
C LYS A 133 7.56 -6.56 -26.11
N ASP A 134 7.55 -7.69 -26.80
CA ASP A 134 7.67 -7.87 -28.25
C ASP A 134 6.33 -7.78 -29.01
N ALA A 135 5.21 -7.51 -28.34
CA ALA A 135 3.92 -7.28 -29.00
C ALA A 135 3.87 -5.85 -29.59
N TYR A 136 4.57 -5.65 -30.70
CA TYR A 136 4.69 -4.36 -31.36
C TYR A 136 3.39 -3.98 -32.08
N LEU A 137 2.96 -2.73 -31.91
CA LEU A 137 1.79 -2.17 -32.57
C LEU A 137 2.04 -0.72 -32.99
N LEU A 138 1.17 -0.21 -33.87
CA LEU A 138 1.18 1.20 -34.25
C LEU A 138 0.94 2.11 -33.04
N SER A 139 1.77 3.15 -32.91
CA SER A 139 1.57 4.22 -31.94
C SER A 139 0.57 5.21 -32.51
N ARG A 140 -0.55 5.41 -31.79
CA ARG A 140 -1.67 6.24 -32.22
C ARG A 140 -1.80 7.47 -31.33
N ASP A 141 -1.88 8.65 -31.94
CA ASP A 141 -2.32 9.90 -31.31
C ASP A 141 -3.56 10.45 -32.04
N ASP A 142 -4.30 11.35 -31.38
CA ASP A 142 -5.56 11.91 -31.89
C ASP A 142 -6.53 10.85 -32.45
N LEU A 143 -6.66 9.71 -31.75
CA LEU A 143 -7.48 8.54 -32.06
C LEU A 143 -7.11 7.72 -33.32
N TRP A 144 -6.48 8.32 -34.33
CA TRP A 144 -6.18 7.65 -35.61
C TRP A 144 -4.84 7.98 -36.25
N ARG A 145 -4.16 9.06 -35.84
CA ARG A 145 -2.89 9.44 -36.46
C ARG A 145 -1.81 8.49 -35.99
N VAL A 146 -1.04 7.97 -36.95
CA VAL A 146 0.05 7.03 -36.69
C VAL A 146 1.35 7.79 -36.83
N ASN A 147 2.10 7.86 -35.75
CA ASN A 147 3.37 8.60 -35.67
C ASN A 147 4.56 7.70 -35.30
N GLY A 148 4.38 6.39 -35.37
CA GLY A 148 5.43 5.40 -35.17
C GLY A 148 4.88 4.07 -34.66
N ILE A 149 5.71 3.34 -33.93
CA ILE A 149 5.35 2.09 -33.27
C ILE A 149 5.63 2.15 -31.78
N THR A 150 4.99 1.27 -31.04
CA THR A 150 5.23 1.04 -29.62
C THR A 150 5.02 -0.44 -29.29
N SER A 151 5.05 -0.79 -28.01
CA SER A 151 4.80 -2.14 -27.52
C SER A 151 3.53 -2.17 -26.66
N PHE A 152 2.69 -3.19 -26.87
CA PHE A 152 1.50 -3.40 -26.05
C PHE A 152 1.90 -3.73 -24.60
N GLY A 153 2.99 -4.48 -24.42
CA GLY A 153 3.58 -4.70 -23.11
C GLY A 153 3.99 -3.39 -22.42
N TYR A 154 4.48 -2.41 -23.18
CA TYR A 154 4.82 -1.09 -22.63
C TYR A 154 3.59 -0.26 -22.25
N LYS A 155 2.49 -0.32 -23.01
CA LYS A 155 1.20 0.28 -22.59
C LYS A 155 0.70 -0.30 -21.26
N ILE A 156 0.87 -1.59 -21.04
CA ILE A 156 0.57 -2.24 -19.75
C ILE A 156 1.55 -1.77 -18.66
N ALA A 157 2.84 -1.61 -18.98
CA ALA A 157 3.84 -1.11 -18.03
C ALA A 157 3.50 0.30 -17.51
N LEU A 158 3.01 1.19 -18.37
CA LEU A 158 2.55 2.52 -17.98
C LEU A 158 1.36 2.45 -17.00
N CYS A 159 0.36 1.62 -17.30
CA CYS A 159 -0.76 1.40 -16.38
C CYS A 159 -0.30 0.81 -15.03
N TYR A 160 0.65 -0.13 -15.06
CA TYR A 160 1.28 -0.69 -13.85
C TYR A 160 1.94 0.42 -13.01
N GLU A 161 2.72 1.30 -13.64
CA GLU A 161 3.41 2.39 -12.94
C GLU A 161 2.43 3.35 -12.26
N ASP A 162 1.41 3.82 -13.00
CA ASP A 162 0.38 4.72 -12.46
C ASP A 162 -0.35 4.09 -11.27
N MET A 163 -0.68 2.81 -11.39
CA MET A 163 -1.33 2.05 -10.33
C MET A 163 -0.42 1.83 -9.12
N ARG A 164 0.87 1.53 -9.34
CA ARG A 164 1.86 1.31 -8.28
C ARG A 164 1.98 2.57 -7.42
N GLU A 165 2.14 3.73 -8.05
CA GLU A 165 2.22 5.00 -7.34
C GLU A 165 0.92 5.34 -6.61
N ALA A 166 -0.24 5.05 -7.21
CA ALA A 166 -1.53 5.25 -6.54
C ALA A 166 -1.68 4.36 -5.29
N VAL A 167 -1.25 3.09 -5.33
CA VAL A 167 -1.24 2.22 -4.14
C VAL A 167 -0.35 2.80 -3.06
N ALA A 168 0.87 3.24 -3.40
CA ALA A 168 1.81 3.83 -2.44
C ALA A 168 1.25 5.09 -1.77
N ASP A 169 0.53 5.95 -2.51
CA ASP A 169 -0.16 7.11 -1.94
C ASP A 169 -1.30 6.73 -1.00
N ILE A 170 -2.08 5.71 -1.34
CA ILE A 170 -3.14 5.19 -0.47
C ILE A 170 -2.53 4.67 0.83
N GLU A 171 -1.47 3.86 0.75
CA GLU A 171 -0.77 3.32 1.92
C GLU A 171 -0.25 4.43 2.84
N ARG A 172 0.35 5.48 2.29
CA ARG A 172 0.76 6.67 3.07
C ARG A 172 -0.41 7.39 3.73
N HIS A 173 -1.56 7.45 3.09
CA HIS A 173 -2.75 8.15 3.59
C HIS A 173 -3.53 7.35 4.63
N ARG A 174 -3.31 6.03 4.73
CA ARG A 174 -4.00 5.14 5.70
C ARG A 174 -3.99 5.71 7.11
N LYS A 175 -2.86 6.29 7.56
CA LYS A 175 -2.76 6.88 8.90
C LYS A 175 -3.79 7.95 9.25
N TYR A 176 -4.34 8.64 8.25
CA TYR A 176 -5.34 9.67 8.46
C TYR A 176 -6.77 9.13 8.56
N VAL A 177 -7.04 7.93 8.05
CA VAL A 177 -8.37 7.27 8.07
C VAL A 177 -8.42 6.04 8.96
N GLU A 178 -7.26 5.52 9.38
CA GLU A 178 -7.11 4.38 10.28
C GLU A 178 -6.70 4.87 11.68
N CYS A 179 -7.35 5.93 12.18
CA CYS A 179 -7.00 6.56 13.44
C CYS A 179 -8.16 6.52 14.46
N VAL A 180 -7.81 6.43 15.73
CA VAL A 180 -8.73 6.59 16.85
C VAL A 180 -9.02 8.08 17.03
N SER A 181 -10.29 8.40 17.25
CA SER A 181 -10.76 9.73 17.61
C SER A 181 -11.57 9.60 18.88
N ILE A 182 -10.96 9.93 20.01
CA ILE A 182 -11.60 9.95 21.32
C ILE A 182 -11.28 11.30 21.95
N SER A 183 -12.22 12.22 21.79
CA SER A 183 -12.03 13.62 22.18
C SER A 183 -13.25 14.23 22.88
N GLY A 184 -14.30 13.43 23.06
CA GLY A 184 -15.54 13.83 23.69
C GLY A 184 -16.37 14.80 22.83
N SER A 185 -17.37 15.42 23.46
CA SER A 185 -18.45 16.14 22.75
C SER A 185 -18.01 17.30 21.86
N MET A 186 -16.87 17.96 22.15
CA MET A 186 -16.42 19.16 21.43
C MET A 186 -14.99 19.03 20.86
N GLY A 187 -14.33 17.88 20.99
CA GLY A 187 -12.96 17.71 20.48
C GLY A 187 -11.85 18.18 21.41
N ILE A 188 -12.17 18.57 22.64
CA ILE A 188 -11.22 19.22 23.58
C ILE A 188 -10.95 18.42 24.85
N CYS A 189 -11.43 17.17 24.92
CA CYS A 189 -11.25 16.29 26.07
C CYS A 189 -11.70 16.89 27.42
N SER A 190 -12.79 17.67 27.46
CA SER A 190 -13.24 18.37 28.67
C SER A 190 -13.65 17.47 29.84
N HIS A 191 -14.03 16.23 29.53
CA HIS A 191 -14.55 15.25 30.51
C HIS A 191 -13.89 13.88 30.37
N ILE A 192 -12.79 13.79 29.61
CA ILE A 192 -12.11 12.55 29.31
C ILE A 192 -10.61 12.77 29.32
N ASP A 193 -9.87 11.78 29.80
CA ASP A 193 -8.41 11.83 29.83
C ASP A 193 -7.87 11.73 28.39
N PRO A 194 -7.08 12.71 27.89
CA PRO A 194 -6.48 12.65 26.56
C PRO A 194 -5.64 11.37 26.33
N GLU A 195 -5.02 10.83 27.38
CA GLU A 195 -4.22 9.58 27.30
C GLU A 195 -5.05 8.35 26.90
N LEU A 196 -6.39 8.40 27.07
CA LEU A 196 -7.27 7.31 26.64
C LEU A 196 -7.20 7.08 25.14
N GLN A 197 -7.09 8.15 24.33
CA GLN A 197 -7.03 8.02 22.87
C GLN A 197 -5.80 7.20 22.45
N ASP A 198 -4.64 7.55 22.99
CA ASP A 198 -3.38 6.87 22.69
C ASP A 198 -3.37 5.43 23.22
N PHE A 199 -3.97 5.20 24.39
CA PHE A 199 -4.17 3.85 24.92
C PHE A 199 -5.03 2.99 23.98
N VAL A 200 -6.19 3.50 23.56
CA VAL A 200 -7.09 2.77 22.64
C VAL A 200 -6.44 2.58 21.27
N ALA A 201 -5.69 3.56 20.77
CA ALA A 201 -4.95 3.45 19.51
C ALA A 201 -3.90 2.34 19.56
N ALA A 202 -3.11 2.28 20.64
CA ALA A 202 -2.12 1.24 20.85
C ALA A 202 -2.75 -0.16 20.95
N GLU A 203 -3.84 -0.32 21.69
CA GLU A 203 -4.55 -1.60 21.86
C GLU A 203 -5.26 -2.08 20.59
N LEU A 204 -5.71 -1.14 19.75
CA LEU A 204 -6.38 -1.45 18.49
C LEU A 204 -5.43 -1.61 17.32
N ASP A 205 -4.14 -1.29 17.45
CA ASP A 205 -3.20 -1.17 16.32
C ASP A 205 -3.74 -0.19 15.25
N LEU A 206 -4.09 1.00 15.72
CA LEU A 206 -4.52 2.15 14.93
C LEU A 206 -3.66 3.36 15.31
N TYR A 207 -3.69 4.40 14.48
CA TYR A 207 -3.02 5.66 14.80
C TYR A 207 -3.87 6.50 15.76
N SER A 208 -3.26 7.50 16.37
CA SER A 208 -3.96 8.51 17.17
C SER A 208 -4.26 9.74 16.30
N ALA A 209 -5.47 10.29 16.38
CA ALA A 209 -5.79 11.52 15.66
C ALA A 209 -5.13 12.72 16.35
N ASP A 210 -4.30 13.47 15.60
CA ASP A 210 -3.63 14.67 16.14
C ASP A 210 -4.62 15.72 16.69
N CYS A 211 -5.78 15.84 16.05
CA CYS A 211 -6.90 16.65 16.50
C CYS A 211 -8.21 16.21 15.84
N SER A 212 -9.31 16.53 16.52
CA SER A 212 -10.68 16.29 16.08
C SER A 212 -11.58 17.38 16.67
N THR A 213 -12.77 17.53 16.09
CA THR A 213 -13.88 18.22 16.76
C THR A 213 -14.68 17.17 17.54
N GLN A 214 -16.02 17.22 17.55
CA GLN A 214 -16.80 16.05 17.99
C GLN A 214 -16.54 14.80 17.12
N VAL A 215 -15.90 14.98 15.96
CA VAL A 215 -15.76 13.98 14.91
C VAL A 215 -14.48 14.19 14.09
N LEU A 216 -14.05 13.16 13.35
CA LEU A 216 -12.91 13.24 12.43
C LEU A 216 -13.19 14.11 11.21
N SER A 217 -12.27 15.00 10.82
CA SER A 217 -12.44 15.79 9.59
C SER A 217 -12.76 14.92 8.36
N ARG A 218 -13.81 15.28 7.60
CA ARG A 218 -14.29 14.50 6.44
C ARG A 218 -13.39 14.65 5.23
N ASP A 219 -12.49 15.63 5.24
CA ASP A 219 -11.40 15.73 4.26
C ASP A 219 -10.57 14.43 4.23
N ARG A 220 -10.40 13.77 5.38
CA ARG A 220 -9.69 12.49 5.51
C ARG A 220 -10.29 11.42 4.59
N TYR A 221 -11.61 11.26 4.62
CA TYR A 221 -12.34 10.29 3.79
C TYR A 221 -12.42 10.73 2.33
N TYR A 222 -12.65 12.02 2.06
CA TYR A 222 -12.66 12.57 0.71
C TYR A 222 -11.33 12.29 -0.02
N LYS A 223 -10.21 12.67 0.60
CA LYS A 223 -8.87 12.42 0.05
C LYS A 223 -8.62 10.93 -0.16
N HIS A 224 -9.05 10.08 0.78
CA HIS A 224 -8.91 8.62 0.66
C HIS A 224 -9.60 8.06 -0.58
N PHE A 225 -10.88 8.40 -0.79
CA PHE A 225 -11.60 7.95 -1.98
C PHE A 225 -11.03 8.52 -3.27
N TRP A 226 -10.50 9.75 -3.24
CA TRP A 226 -9.86 10.36 -4.40
C TRP A 226 -8.55 9.63 -4.78
N LEU A 227 -7.75 9.22 -3.79
CA LEU A 227 -6.56 8.41 -4.00
C LEU A 227 -6.91 7.02 -4.57
N MET A 228 -7.94 6.36 -4.04
CA MET A 228 -8.49 5.14 -4.64
C MET A 228 -8.94 5.38 -6.09
N ASN A 229 -9.55 6.54 -6.36
CA ASN A 229 -10.03 6.86 -7.70
C ASN A 229 -8.90 6.98 -8.71
N ARG A 230 -7.75 7.51 -8.31
CA ARG A 230 -6.56 7.58 -9.18
C ARG A 230 -6.20 6.20 -9.73
N LEU A 231 -6.17 5.17 -8.88
CA LEU A 231 -5.95 3.78 -9.30
C LEU A 231 -7.06 3.29 -10.24
N ILE A 232 -8.33 3.58 -9.91
CA ILE A 232 -9.48 3.20 -10.72
C ILE A 232 -9.46 3.87 -12.10
N GLN A 233 -8.97 5.10 -12.22
CA GLN A 233 -8.84 5.77 -13.52
C GLN A 233 -7.71 5.17 -14.37
N SER A 234 -6.61 4.68 -13.78
CA SER A 234 -5.60 3.92 -14.52
C SER A 234 -6.19 2.65 -15.15
N ILE A 235 -7.05 1.94 -14.42
CA ILE A 235 -7.80 0.78 -14.94
C ILE A 235 -8.75 1.23 -16.05
N HIS A 236 -9.51 2.31 -15.82
CA HIS A 236 -10.46 2.83 -16.80
C HIS A 236 -9.78 3.19 -18.12
N ASN A 237 -8.63 3.86 -18.07
CA ASN A 237 -7.85 4.23 -19.25
C ASN A 237 -7.39 3.00 -20.04
N LEU A 238 -6.84 1.98 -19.37
CA LEU A 238 -6.43 0.75 -20.05
C LEU A 238 -7.62 -0.05 -20.59
N CYS A 239 -8.77 -0.04 -19.90
CA CYS A 239 -10.01 -0.61 -20.44
C CYS A 239 -10.42 0.06 -21.75
N GLN A 240 -10.37 1.40 -21.81
CA GLN A 240 -10.70 2.16 -23.01
C GLN A 240 -9.75 1.81 -24.17
N GLU A 241 -8.45 1.74 -23.89
CA GLU A 241 -7.43 1.33 -24.87
C GLU A 241 -7.75 -0.06 -25.43
N ILE A 242 -7.95 -1.06 -24.57
CA ILE A 242 -8.23 -2.44 -25.02
C ILE A 242 -9.50 -2.50 -25.87
N ARG A 243 -10.55 -1.73 -25.51
CA ARG A 243 -11.78 -1.65 -26.30
C ARG A 243 -11.54 -1.07 -27.69
N LEU A 244 -10.67 -0.07 -27.82
CA LEU A 244 -10.28 0.52 -29.11
C LEU A 244 -9.47 -0.45 -29.97
N LEU A 245 -8.60 -1.24 -29.34
CA LEU A 245 -7.80 -2.29 -30.00
C LEU A 245 -8.64 -3.50 -30.43
N ALA A 246 -9.76 -3.74 -29.75
CA ALA A 246 -10.70 -4.82 -30.04
C ALA A 246 -11.67 -4.53 -31.18
N ARG A 247 -11.71 -3.29 -31.70
CA ARG A 247 -12.57 -2.92 -32.83
C ARG A 247 -12.27 -3.77 -34.05
N THR A 248 -13.30 -4.06 -34.84
CA THR A 248 -13.25 -4.95 -36.02
C THR A 248 -12.14 -4.55 -37.01
N GLU A 249 -11.95 -3.24 -37.22
CA GLU A 249 -10.97 -2.70 -38.16
C GLU A 249 -9.53 -2.86 -37.63
N VAL A 250 -9.35 -2.89 -36.32
CA VAL A 250 -8.03 -2.98 -35.65
C VAL A 250 -7.67 -4.42 -35.36
N GLY A 251 -8.46 -5.08 -34.51
CA GLY A 251 -8.36 -6.51 -34.21
C GLY A 251 -7.07 -6.96 -33.52
N GLU A 252 -6.44 -6.09 -32.73
CA GLU A 252 -5.13 -6.37 -32.13
C GLU A 252 -5.23 -7.12 -30.80
N VAL A 253 -6.28 -6.85 -30.02
CA VAL A 253 -6.45 -7.38 -28.66
C VAL A 253 -7.92 -7.69 -28.41
N TYR A 254 -8.23 -8.82 -27.78
CA TYR A 254 -9.60 -9.25 -27.51
C TYR A 254 -9.80 -9.72 -26.07
N GLU A 255 -10.98 -9.44 -25.53
CA GLU A 255 -11.46 -10.15 -24.33
C GLU A 255 -11.67 -11.63 -24.67
N PHE A 256 -11.24 -12.52 -23.78
CA PHE A 256 -11.41 -13.96 -23.97
C PHE A 256 -12.87 -14.38 -23.85
N PHE A 257 -13.35 -15.14 -24.82
CA PHE A 257 -14.68 -15.76 -24.79
C PHE A 257 -14.56 -17.18 -24.26
N TYR A 258 -15.25 -17.47 -23.17
CA TYR A 258 -15.27 -18.82 -22.60
C TYR A 258 -16.31 -19.69 -23.30
N GLY A 259 -15.90 -20.79 -23.92
CA GLY A 259 -16.78 -21.89 -24.36
C GLY A 259 -18.14 -21.46 -24.93
N GLU A 260 -19.22 -21.78 -24.21
CA GLU A 260 -20.63 -21.54 -24.56
C GLU A 260 -21.09 -20.06 -24.51
N GLN A 261 -20.17 -19.10 -24.32
CA GLN A 261 -20.51 -17.69 -24.23
C GLN A 261 -21.07 -17.16 -25.55
N VAL A 262 -22.39 -17.00 -25.62
CA VAL A 262 -23.11 -16.42 -26.76
C VAL A 262 -22.89 -14.90 -26.78
N GLY A 263 -22.14 -14.41 -27.77
CA GLY A 263 -21.85 -12.98 -27.91
C GLY A 263 -23.04 -12.11 -28.35
N SER A 264 -24.06 -12.72 -28.95
CA SER A 264 -25.37 -12.16 -29.25
C SER A 264 -26.35 -13.25 -29.67
N SER A 265 -27.63 -13.10 -29.31
CA SER A 265 -28.70 -14.04 -29.67
C SER A 265 -28.92 -14.22 -31.19
N SER A 266 -28.44 -13.29 -32.02
CA SER A 266 -28.63 -13.30 -33.48
C SER A 266 -27.35 -13.32 -34.31
N MET A 267 -26.16 -13.12 -33.71
CA MET A 267 -24.90 -12.96 -34.45
C MET A 267 -23.75 -13.77 -33.81
N PRO A 268 -23.48 -15.00 -34.30
CA PRO A 268 -22.47 -15.90 -33.73
C PRO A 268 -21.02 -15.38 -33.75
N HIS A 269 -20.69 -14.47 -34.67
CA HIS A 269 -19.36 -13.88 -34.80
C HIS A 269 -19.13 -12.68 -33.86
N LYS A 270 -20.15 -12.21 -33.14
CA LYS A 270 -20.09 -10.97 -32.36
C LYS A 270 -19.25 -11.14 -31.08
N ARG A 271 -18.02 -10.61 -31.08
CA ARG A 271 -17.12 -10.63 -29.91
C ARG A 271 -17.03 -9.26 -29.26
N ASN A 272 -17.94 -8.97 -28.33
CA ASN A 272 -17.96 -7.69 -27.62
C ASN A 272 -17.12 -7.73 -26.33
N PRO A 273 -16.34 -6.68 -26.02
CA PRO A 273 -15.62 -6.54 -24.76
C PRO A 273 -16.54 -6.13 -23.59
N ILE A 274 -17.58 -6.92 -23.31
CA ILE A 274 -18.66 -6.55 -22.37
C ILE A 274 -18.18 -6.38 -20.93
N THR A 275 -17.14 -7.10 -20.50
CA THR A 275 -16.64 -6.96 -19.14
C THR A 275 -15.88 -5.65 -19.00
N LEU A 276 -15.10 -5.26 -20.02
CA LEU A 276 -14.43 -3.97 -20.06
C LEU A 276 -15.44 -2.82 -20.06
N GLU A 277 -16.53 -2.92 -20.83
CA GLU A 277 -17.62 -1.94 -20.81
C GLU A 277 -18.28 -1.81 -19.44
N ASN A 278 -18.52 -2.96 -18.80
CA ASN A 278 -19.04 -3.01 -17.44
C ASN A 278 -18.10 -2.33 -16.43
N ILE A 279 -16.79 -2.60 -16.54
CA ILE A 279 -15.78 -1.96 -15.70
C ILE A 279 -15.81 -0.44 -15.90
N CYS A 280 -15.84 0.06 -17.14
CA CYS A 280 -15.95 1.50 -17.41
C CYS A 280 -17.18 2.14 -16.75
N GLY A 281 -18.32 1.44 -16.76
CA GLY A 281 -19.54 1.87 -16.05
C GLY A 281 -19.34 1.95 -14.53
N LEU A 282 -18.71 0.94 -13.94
CA LEU A 282 -18.38 0.94 -12.51
C LEU A 282 -17.36 2.05 -12.14
N CYS A 283 -16.39 2.34 -13.00
CA CYS A 283 -15.45 3.45 -12.79
C CYS A 283 -16.17 4.80 -12.73
N ARG A 284 -17.19 5.02 -13.57
CA ARG A 284 -18.05 6.22 -13.52
C ARG A 284 -18.86 6.29 -12.22
N LEU A 285 -19.38 5.15 -11.75
CA LEU A 285 -20.07 5.09 -10.48
C LEU A 285 -19.13 5.42 -9.31
N PHE A 286 -17.90 4.89 -9.31
CA PHE A 286 -16.92 5.19 -8.28
C PHE A 286 -16.55 6.69 -8.23
N ASN A 287 -16.43 7.34 -9.39
CA ASN A 287 -16.25 8.79 -9.47
C ASN A 287 -17.37 9.56 -8.75
N SER A 288 -18.63 9.11 -8.88
CA SER A 288 -19.76 9.77 -8.22
C SER A 288 -19.68 9.69 -6.69
N TYR A 289 -19.16 8.59 -6.14
CA TYR A 289 -18.91 8.46 -4.70
C TYR A 289 -17.82 9.41 -4.21
N CYS A 290 -16.77 9.64 -5.01
CA CYS A 290 -15.72 10.61 -4.68
C CYS A 290 -16.29 12.02 -4.62
N TYR A 291 -17.14 12.38 -5.59
CA TYR A 291 -17.83 13.67 -5.60
C TYR A 291 -18.77 13.80 -4.39
N ALA A 292 -19.53 12.75 -4.08
CA ALA A 292 -20.40 12.74 -2.90
C ALA A 292 -19.60 12.95 -1.60
N ALA A 293 -18.49 12.21 -1.41
CA ALA A 293 -17.61 12.37 -0.25
C ALA A 293 -17.04 13.78 -0.12
N SER A 294 -16.75 14.45 -1.25
CA SER A 294 -16.27 15.85 -1.25
C SER A 294 -17.29 16.83 -0.66
N ARG A 295 -18.60 16.52 -0.71
CA ARG A 295 -19.65 17.37 -0.13
C ARG A 295 -19.76 17.24 1.39
N ASN A 296 -19.25 16.15 1.96
CA ASN A 296 -19.22 15.94 3.41
C ASN A 296 -18.14 16.75 4.14
N THR A 297 -17.24 17.44 3.44
CA THR A 297 -16.16 18.21 4.07
C THR A 297 -16.65 19.50 4.74
N ALA A 298 -17.76 20.07 4.25
CA ALA A 298 -18.31 21.34 4.72
C ALA A 298 -19.22 21.17 5.95
N ILE A 299 -18.65 20.64 7.03
CA ILE A 299 -19.35 20.45 8.31
C ILE A 299 -19.46 21.79 9.06
N TRP A 300 -20.59 22.02 9.71
CA TRP A 300 -20.83 23.24 10.49
C TRP A 300 -20.30 23.12 11.92
N PHE A 301 -19.54 24.13 12.35
CA PHE A 301 -18.96 24.23 13.71
C PHE A 301 -18.21 22.94 14.08
N GLU A 302 -18.43 22.42 15.30
CA GLU A 302 -17.78 21.20 15.76
C GLU A 302 -18.41 19.94 15.16
N ARG A 303 -19.70 19.97 14.79
CA ARG A 303 -20.38 18.91 14.03
C ARG A 303 -21.81 19.27 13.63
N ASP A 304 -22.16 18.94 12.39
CA ASP A 304 -23.50 18.50 12.00
C ASP A 304 -23.47 17.02 11.55
N ILE A 305 -24.63 16.34 11.53
CA ILE A 305 -24.72 14.90 11.25
C ILE A 305 -25.07 14.57 9.80
N SER A 306 -25.13 15.57 8.89
CA SER A 306 -25.55 15.37 7.50
C SER A 306 -24.70 14.31 6.79
N HIS A 307 -23.39 14.32 7.06
CA HIS A 307 -22.42 13.37 6.53
C HIS A 307 -22.79 11.90 6.82
N SER A 308 -23.41 11.61 7.96
CA SER A 308 -23.63 10.22 8.42
C SER A 308 -24.54 9.43 7.48
N SER A 309 -25.57 10.07 6.94
CA SER A 309 -26.49 9.43 5.99
C SER A 309 -25.78 9.04 4.69
N LEU A 310 -24.86 9.90 4.24
CA LEU A 310 -24.08 9.68 3.04
C LEU A 310 -22.99 8.63 3.26
N ASP A 311 -22.27 8.70 4.38
CA ASP A 311 -21.21 7.76 4.75
C ASP A 311 -21.73 6.32 4.83
N ARG A 312 -22.96 6.11 5.34
CA ARG A 312 -23.64 4.80 5.39
C ARG A 312 -23.82 4.15 4.02
N VAL A 313 -23.92 4.95 2.95
CA VAL A 313 -24.03 4.46 1.57
C VAL A 313 -22.64 4.39 0.94
N VAL A 314 -21.90 5.50 0.99
CA VAL A 314 -20.65 5.68 0.27
C VAL A 314 -19.59 4.70 0.72
N PHE A 315 -19.43 4.45 2.02
CA PHE A 315 -18.31 3.61 2.51
C PHE A 315 -18.41 2.18 1.98
N LEU A 316 -19.54 1.50 2.22
CA LEU A 316 -19.76 0.14 1.72
C LEU A 316 -19.69 0.08 0.18
N ASP A 317 -20.35 1.02 -0.49
CA ASP A 317 -20.54 0.95 -1.93
C ASP A 317 -19.27 1.31 -2.69
N ALA A 318 -18.51 2.31 -2.23
CA ALA A 318 -17.23 2.68 -2.82
C ALA A 318 -16.23 1.51 -2.71
N PHE A 319 -16.02 0.95 -1.51
CA PHE A 319 -15.11 -0.19 -1.35
C PHE A 319 -15.54 -1.41 -2.15
N SER A 320 -16.84 -1.74 -2.14
CA SER A 320 -17.36 -2.87 -2.93
C SER A 320 -17.14 -2.66 -4.43
N THR A 321 -17.43 -1.45 -4.92
CA THR A 321 -17.26 -1.09 -6.34
C THR A 321 -15.79 -1.16 -6.75
N ALA A 322 -14.89 -0.56 -5.96
CA ALA A 322 -13.46 -0.54 -6.24
C ALA A 322 -12.87 -1.95 -6.28
N VAL A 323 -13.16 -2.78 -5.28
CA VAL A 323 -12.69 -4.18 -5.24
C VAL A 323 -13.28 -4.99 -6.39
N GLN A 324 -14.54 -4.74 -6.76
CA GLN A 324 -15.18 -5.42 -7.88
C GLN A 324 -14.59 -5.03 -9.24
N ILE A 325 -14.23 -3.75 -9.43
CA ILE A 325 -13.49 -3.27 -10.60
C ILE A 325 -12.17 -4.03 -10.72
N ILE A 326 -11.37 -4.05 -9.65
CA ILE A 326 -10.07 -4.73 -9.63
C ILE A 326 -10.21 -6.23 -9.91
N LYS A 327 -11.13 -6.92 -9.24
CA LYS A 327 -11.36 -8.37 -9.44
C LYS A 327 -11.79 -8.71 -10.86
N ARG A 328 -12.68 -7.91 -11.46
CA ARG A 328 -13.12 -8.12 -12.84
C ARG A 328 -12.00 -7.83 -13.83
N PHE A 329 -11.29 -6.73 -13.63
CA PHE A 329 -10.17 -6.37 -14.49
C PHE A 329 -9.04 -7.39 -14.41
N TYR A 330 -8.70 -7.88 -13.22
CA TYR A 330 -7.77 -8.99 -13.01
C TYR A 330 -8.14 -10.19 -13.89
N LYS A 331 -9.41 -10.60 -13.91
CA LYS A 331 -9.89 -11.72 -14.75
C LYS A 331 -9.78 -11.44 -16.25
N VAL A 332 -10.06 -10.21 -16.69
CA VAL A 332 -9.90 -9.84 -18.10
C VAL A 332 -8.43 -9.90 -18.50
N MET A 333 -7.56 -9.23 -17.73
CA MET A 333 -6.11 -9.31 -17.93
C MET A 333 -5.57 -10.72 -17.72
N ALA A 334 -6.34 -11.59 -17.05
CA ALA A 334 -6.01 -12.99 -16.82
C ALA A 334 -6.00 -13.85 -18.08
N HIS A 335 -6.85 -13.50 -19.04
CA HIS A 335 -7.12 -14.32 -20.20
C HIS A 335 -7.09 -13.54 -21.52
N LEU A 336 -6.69 -12.26 -21.48
CA LEU A 336 -6.64 -11.38 -22.64
C LEU A 336 -5.93 -12.04 -23.83
N SER A 337 -6.60 -12.04 -24.99
CA SER A 337 -6.03 -12.57 -26.24
C SER A 337 -5.32 -11.45 -26.98
N ILE A 338 -4.04 -11.66 -27.32
CA ILE A 338 -3.18 -10.68 -27.99
C ILE A 338 -2.75 -11.27 -29.33
N ASP A 339 -3.19 -10.66 -30.44
CA ASP A 339 -2.86 -11.13 -31.77
C ASP A 339 -1.64 -10.37 -32.33
N LYS A 340 -0.45 -10.85 -31.93
CA LYS A 340 0.83 -10.29 -32.42
C LYS A 340 0.95 -10.34 -33.95
N LYS A 341 0.31 -11.32 -34.61
CA LYS A 341 0.34 -11.42 -36.09
C LYS A 341 -0.48 -10.31 -36.72
N ARG A 342 -1.68 -10.04 -36.19
CA ARG A 342 -2.51 -8.91 -36.63
C ARG A 342 -1.83 -7.58 -36.36
N MET A 343 -1.21 -7.38 -35.19
CA MET A 343 -0.46 -6.16 -34.91
C MET A 343 0.68 -5.92 -35.92
N MET A 344 1.48 -6.96 -36.21
CA MET A 344 2.53 -6.87 -37.22
C MET A 344 1.99 -6.63 -38.63
N LYS A 345 0.84 -7.23 -38.98
CA LYS A 345 0.17 -6.95 -40.25
C LYS A 345 -0.24 -5.47 -40.34
N ASN A 346 -0.81 -4.90 -39.28
CA ASN A 346 -1.21 -3.49 -39.25
C ASN A 346 0.01 -2.56 -39.40
N ILE A 347 1.17 -2.92 -38.79
CA ILE A 347 2.42 -2.19 -38.98
C ILE A 347 2.88 -2.24 -40.44
N ARG A 348 2.88 -3.42 -41.07
CA ARG A 348 3.31 -3.60 -42.47
C ARG A 348 2.41 -2.87 -43.46
N GLU A 349 1.10 -2.85 -43.22
CA GLU A 349 0.14 -2.10 -44.04
C GLU A 349 0.31 -0.57 -43.90
N ASN A 350 1.05 -0.11 -42.90
CA ASN A 350 1.29 1.32 -42.61
C ASN A 350 2.78 1.61 -42.39
N ASP A 351 3.66 0.90 -43.11
CA ASP A 351 5.10 0.89 -42.88
C ASP A 351 5.75 2.28 -43.01
N TYR A 352 5.30 3.10 -43.96
CA TYR A 352 5.69 4.51 -44.05
C TYR A 352 5.44 5.25 -42.72
N LEU A 353 4.22 5.20 -42.21
CA LEU A 353 3.84 5.92 -40.97
C LEU A 353 4.54 5.34 -39.74
N ALA A 354 4.78 4.03 -39.73
CA ALA A 354 5.48 3.33 -38.65
C ALA A 354 6.96 3.75 -38.56
N PHE A 355 7.65 3.88 -39.70
CA PHE A 355 9.12 3.93 -39.74
C PHE A 355 9.71 5.24 -40.31
N ARG A 356 8.89 6.16 -40.85
CA ARG A 356 9.35 7.46 -41.39
C ARG A 356 10.30 8.19 -40.45
N ASN A 357 9.99 8.26 -39.16
CA ASN A 357 10.79 9.01 -38.19
C ASN A 357 12.19 8.42 -37.99
N ILE A 358 12.32 7.09 -38.07
CA ILE A 358 13.62 6.41 -38.00
C ILE A 358 14.38 6.56 -39.32
N ALA A 359 13.69 6.46 -40.46
CA ALA A 359 14.27 6.74 -41.78
C ALA A 359 14.82 8.17 -41.85
N PHE A 360 14.05 9.17 -41.40
CA PHE A 360 14.48 10.56 -41.27
C PHE A 360 15.74 10.69 -40.42
N LYS A 361 15.78 10.03 -39.26
CA LYS A 361 16.92 10.08 -38.35
C LYS A 361 18.19 9.45 -38.94
N GLU A 362 18.08 8.32 -39.62
CA GLU A 362 19.24 7.68 -40.25
C GLU A 362 19.73 8.47 -41.46
N LEU A 363 18.82 9.03 -42.27
CA LEU A 363 19.16 9.96 -43.35
C LEU A 363 19.90 11.18 -42.82
N LEU A 364 19.37 11.84 -41.77
CA LEU A 364 20.01 12.99 -41.13
C LEU A 364 21.45 12.71 -40.68
N LYS A 365 21.75 11.48 -40.28
CA LYS A 365 23.07 11.09 -39.78
C LYS A 365 24.07 10.72 -40.87
N ARG A 366 23.60 10.23 -42.01
CA ARG A 366 24.43 9.50 -42.98
C ARG A 366 24.37 10.07 -44.40
N SER A 367 23.35 10.86 -44.72
CA SER A 367 23.24 11.49 -46.03
C SER A 367 24.11 12.75 -46.12
N LYS A 368 24.30 13.24 -47.35
CA LYS A 368 24.95 14.54 -47.63
C LYS A 368 23.96 15.71 -47.62
N CYS A 369 22.70 15.49 -47.20
CA CYS A 369 21.68 16.54 -47.18
C CYS A 369 22.12 17.68 -46.25
N ILE A 370 21.99 18.92 -46.73
CA ILE A 370 22.41 20.13 -46.01
C ILE A 370 21.25 20.75 -45.21
N SER A 371 20.01 20.28 -45.40
CA SER A 371 18.86 20.77 -44.64
C SER A 371 17.81 19.72 -44.31
N VAL A 372 17.01 19.99 -43.26
CA VAL A 372 15.82 19.21 -42.91
C VAL A 372 14.78 19.20 -44.04
N GLY A 373 14.71 20.27 -44.84
CA GLY A 373 13.83 20.37 -46.00
C GLY A 373 14.15 19.32 -47.05
N GLU A 374 15.43 19.16 -47.38
CA GLU A 374 15.91 18.17 -48.36
C GLU A 374 15.61 16.73 -47.93
N ILE A 375 15.83 16.39 -46.65
CA ILE A 375 15.52 15.06 -46.13
C ILE A 375 14.01 14.77 -46.24
N ASN A 376 13.17 15.75 -45.88
CA ASN A 376 11.72 15.60 -46.02
C ASN A 376 11.30 15.44 -47.49
N GLN A 377 11.96 16.14 -48.41
CA GLN A 377 11.69 16.00 -49.83
C GLN A 377 12.07 14.60 -50.33
N HIS A 378 13.21 14.05 -49.92
CA HIS A 378 13.59 12.67 -50.25
C HIS A 378 12.57 11.66 -49.72
N ILE A 379 12.18 11.78 -48.45
CA ILE A 379 11.16 10.91 -47.85
C ILE A 379 9.82 11.01 -48.58
N GLU A 380 9.40 12.20 -48.98
CA GLU A 380 8.15 12.39 -49.71
C GLU A 380 8.23 11.82 -51.13
N THR A 381 9.37 11.92 -51.80
CA THR A 381 9.61 11.26 -53.10
C THR A 381 9.52 9.75 -52.97
N ILE A 382 10.17 9.15 -51.97
CA ILE A 382 10.09 7.72 -51.71
C ILE A 382 8.65 7.31 -51.37
N ARG A 383 7.94 8.11 -50.58
CA ARG A 383 6.52 7.87 -50.24
C ARG A 383 5.65 7.87 -51.50
N LYS A 384 5.85 8.82 -52.40
CA LYS A 384 5.13 8.89 -53.68
C LYS A 384 5.40 7.65 -54.52
N ASP A 385 6.66 7.23 -54.69
CA ASP A 385 6.98 6.00 -55.43
C ASP A 385 6.34 4.75 -54.80
N SER A 386 6.38 4.62 -53.46
CA SER A 386 5.70 3.51 -52.75
C SER A 386 4.20 3.45 -53.08
N VAL A 387 3.52 4.61 -53.10
CA VAL A 387 2.09 4.70 -53.43
C VAL A 387 1.82 4.41 -54.90
N ASP A 388 2.57 5.05 -55.81
CA ASP A 388 2.36 4.96 -57.26
C ASP A 388 2.70 3.55 -57.78
N SER A 389 3.79 2.96 -57.28
CA SER A 389 4.27 1.62 -57.64
C SER A 389 3.59 0.49 -56.84
N LYS A 390 2.76 0.82 -55.84
CA LYS A 390 2.07 -0.15 -54.95
C LYS A 390 3.03 -1.14 -54.27
N ILE A 391 4.17 -0.65 -53.82
CA ILE A 391 5.20 -1.40 -53.09
C ILE A 391 5.33 -0.87 -51.67
N SER A 392 5.96 -1.64 -50.78
CA SER A 392 6.26 -1.16 -49.42
C SER A 392 7.18 0.07 -49.44
N PHE A 393 7.10 0.90 -48.41
CA PHE A 393 8.03 2.02 -48.22
C PHE A 393 9.47 1.52 -48.14
N GLN A 394 9.69 0.34 -47.58
CA GLN A 394 11.00 -0.32 -47.56
C GLN A 394 11.52 -0.62 -48.97
N GLU A 395 10.71 -1.24 -49.83
CA GLU A 395 11.08 -1.54 -51.21
C GLU A 395 11.31 -0.28 -52.03
N ALA A 396 10.51 0.78 -51.80
CA ALA A 396 10.72 2.07 -52.45
C ALA A 396 12.06 2.69 -52.01
N MET A 397 12.42 2.66 -50.72
CA MET A 397 13.73 3.12 -50.25
C MET A 397 14.88 2.38 -50.97
N MET A 398 14.74 1.06 -51.17
CA MET A 398 15.72 0.22 -51.85
C MET A 398 15.89 0.53 -53.35
N ARG A 399 14.98 1.30 -53.96
CA ARG A 399 15.05 1.70 -55.38
C ARG A 399 15.61 3.09 -55.62
N THR A 400 15.91 3.82 -54.55
CA THR A 400 16.38 5.21 -54.63
C THR A 400 17.86 5.32 -54.31
N ASP A 401 18.45 6.48 -54.59
CA ASP A 401 19.83 6.83 -54.24
C ASP A 401 20.09 6.77 -52.73
N VAL A 402 19.04 6.70 -51.90
CA VAL A 402 19.14 6.50 -50.46
C VAL A 402 19.88 5.22 -50.07
N VAL A 403 19.87 4.19 -50.91
CA VAL A 403 20.65 2.97 -50.68
C VAL A 403 22.14 3.26 -50.61
N ASP A 404 22.64 4.17 -51.42
CA ASP A 404 24.07 4.51 -51.47
C ASP A 404 24.53 5.22 -50.19
N TYR A 405 23.64 5.95 -49.52
CA TYR A 405 23.95 6.64 -48.25
C TYR A 405 23.80 5.73 -47.03
N LEU A 406 22.75 4.89 -46.99
CA LEU A 406 22.40 4.10 -45.80
C LEU A 406 22.99 2.69 -45.82
N GLY A 407 23.13 2.10 -47.00
CA GLY A 407 23.36 0.67 -47.21
C GLY A 407 22.13 -0.18 -46.93
N GLU A 408 22.03 -1.33 -47.59
CA GLU A 408 20.86 -2.23 -47.48
C GLU A 408 20.59 -2.71 -46.04
N GLU A 409 21.64 -2.99 -45.26
CA GLU A 409 21.50 -3.49 -43.89
C GLU A 409 20.86 -2.43 -42.99
N THR A 410 21.28 -1.17 -43.10
CA THR A 410 20.67 -0.07 -42.35
C THR A 410 19.21 0.10 -42.74
N ILE A 411 18.88 0.01 -44.04
CA ILE A 411 17.49 0.07 -44.50
C ILE A 411 16.68 -1.08 -43.89
N LYS A 412 17.19 -2.32 -43.89
CA LYS A 412 16.50 -3.45 -43.22
C LYS A 412 16.27 -3.19 -41.73
N ASN A 413 17.26 -2.62 -41.03
CA ASN A 413 17.15 -2.30 -39.60
C ASN A 413 16.12 -1.18 -39.31
N ILE A 414 15.91 -0.22 -40.22
CA ILE A 414 14.90 0.84 -40.05
C ILE A 414 13.49 0.24 -39.89
N PHE A 415 13.19 -0.85 -40.60
CA PHE A 415 11.89 -1.52 -40.61
C PHE A 415 11.79 -2.68 -39.60
N ASP A 416 12.79 -2.86 -38.75
CA ASP A 416 12.74 -3.78 -37.61
C ASP A 416 12.19 -3.06 -36.35
N PRO A 417 11.01 -3.46 -35.84
CA PRO A 417 10.47 -2.91 -34.61
C PRO A 417 11.43 -2.99 -33.40
N ALA A 418 12.22 -4.06 -33.30
CA ALA A 418 13.14 -4.24 -32.18
C ALA A 418 14.25 -3.18 -32.20
N TYR A 419 14.74 -2.80 -33.38
CA TYR A 419 15.73 -1.74 -33.54
C TYR A 419 15.21 -0.38 -33.03
N GLN A 420 13.97 -0.02 -33.37
CA GLN A 420 13.35 1.22 -32.93
C GLN A 420 13.07 1.24 -31.41
N LEU A 421 12.73 0.09 -30.84
CA LEU A 421 12.29 -0.05 -29.46
C LEU A 421 13.36 -0.62 -28.52
N LYS A 422 14.64 -0.63 -28.94
CA LYS A 422 15.77 -1.13 -28.13
C LYS A 422 15.90 -0.45 -26.76
N SER A 423 15.48 0.81 -26.64
CA SER A 423 15.53 1.54 -25.37
C SER A 423 14.43 1.14 -24.38
N LEU A 424 13.49 0.25 -24.74
CA LEU A 424 12.46 -0.23 -23.83
C LEU A 424 13.04 -0.91 -22.60
N ASP A 425 14.19 -1.59 -22.71
CA ASP A 425 14.85 -2.23 -21.57
C ASP A 425 15.14 -1.25 -20.43
N VAL A 426 15.65 -0.06 -20.75
CA VAL A 426 15.93 0.99 -19.76
C VAL A 426 14.67 1.38 -18.98
N PHE A 427 13.52 1.46 -19.65
CA PHE A 427 12.26 1.79 -18.97
C PHE A 427 11.74 0.62 -18.14
N TYR A 428 11.87 -0.62 -18.62
CA TYR A 428 11.46 -1.79 -17.87
C TYR A 428 12.30 -1.97 -16.59
N GLU A 429 13.60 -1.75 -16.66
CA GLU A 429 14.48 -1.76 -15.49
C GLU A 429 14.03 -0.72 -14.45
N ARG A 430 13.68 0.50 -14.90
CA ARG A 430 13.18 1.56 -13.99
C ARG A 430 11.82 1.22 -13.38
N ILE A 431 10.84 0.85 -14.19
CA ILE A 431 9.46 0.58 -13.76
C ILE A 431 9.41 -0.64 -12.82
N PHE A 432 10.22 -1.66 -13.10
CA PHE A 432 10.18 -2.93 -12.37
C PHE A 432 11.28 -3.09 -11.32
N LEU A 433 12.16 -2.11 -11.08
CA LEU A 433 13.28 -2.22 -10.14
C LEU A 433 12.87 -2.74 -8.76
N GLU A 434 11.90 -2.09 -8.10
CA GLU A 434 11.43 -2.51 -6.76
C GLU A 434 10.83 -3.92 -6.79
N SER A 435 10.12 -4.24 -7.86
CA SER A 435 9.53 -5.57 -8.04
C SER A 435 10.58 -6.66 -8.34
N GLU A 436 11.75 -6.28 -8.87
CA GLU A 436 12.90 -7.17 -9.07
C GLU A 436 13.68 -7.36 -7.78
N LYS A 437 13.87 -6.30 -7.00
CA LYS A 437 14.34 -6.40 -5.62
C LYS A 437 13.52 -7.43 -4.83
N ARG A 438 12.18 -7.33 -4.88
CA ARG A 438 11.27 -8.30 -4.24
C ARG A 438 11.40 -9.74 -4.74
N SER A 439 11.71 -9.95 -6.03
CA SER A 439 11.79 -11.31 -6.59
C SER A 439 12.96 -12.15 -6.07
N ARG A 440 13.91 -11.54 -5.36
CA ARG A 440 15.01 -12.22 -4.65
C ARG A 440 14.56 -12.85 -3.33
N PHE A 441 13.35 -12.52 -2.88
CA PHE A 441 12.78 -13.02 -1.63
C PHE A 441 11.79 -14.14 -1.93
N ASP A 442 11.86 -15.20 -1.12
CA ASP A 442 10.88 -16.29 -1.09
C ASP A 442 9.56 -15.79 -0.48
N THR A 443 9.67 -14.98 0.57
CA THR A 443 8.53 -14.36 1.24
C THR A 443 8.93 -12.98 1.75
N VAL A 444 8.15 -11.95 1.42
CA VAL A 444 8.21 -10.65 2.10
C VAL A 444 7.31 -10.73 3.31
N PHE A 445 7.84 -10.47 4.50
CA PHE A 445 7.07 -10.57 5.75
C PHE A 445 6.34 -9.26 6.03
N TYR A 446 7.03 -8.13 5.87
CA TYR A 446 6.47 -6.81 6.15
C TYR A 446 6.97 -5.79 5.13
N GLU A 447 6.04 -4.98 4.64
CA GLU A 447 6.34 -3.84 3.78
C GLU A 447 6.82 -2.65 4.59
N LYS A 448 7.44 -1.68 3.90
CA LYS A 448 7.99 -0.46 4.51
C LYS A 448 6.96 0.20 5.42
N GLU A 449 5.75 0.41 4.93
CA GLU A 449 4.69 1.11 5.66
C GLU A 449 4.27 0.34 6.91
N GLU A 450 4.15 -1.00 6.85
CA GLU A 450 3.87 -1.82 8.03
C GLU A 450 4.98 -1.69 9.08
N ILE A 451 6.24 -1.69 8.63
CA ILE A 451 7.40 -1.50 9.52
C ILE A 451 7.39 -0.11 10.15
N ILE A 452 7.15 0.93 9.35
CA ILE A 452 7.06 2.32 9.84
C ILE A 452 5.93 2.48 10.85
N ASN A 453 4.78 1.85 10.62
CA ASN A 453 3.64 1.88 11.54
C ASN A 453 3.98 1.22 12.87
N ALA A 454 4.66 0.08 12.83
CA ALA A 454 5.13 -0.58 14.05
C ALA A 454 6.13 0.31 14.80
N ILE A 455 7.00 1.04 14.09
CA ILE A 455 7.91 2.02 14.69
C ILE A 455 7.14 3.18 15.32
N GLU A 456 6.08 3.69 14.68
CA GLU A 456 5.22 4.74 15.24
C GLU A 456 4.45 4.26 16.48
N SER A 457 3.97 3.01 16.50
CA SER A 457 3.33 2.40 17.68
C SER A 457 4.30 2.22 18.85
N VAL A 458 5.54 1.78 18.57
CA VAL A 458 6.64 1.79 19.55
C VAL A 458 6.93 3.23 20.02
N ALA A 459 6.97 4.18 19.07
CA ALA A 459 6.88 5.63 19.21
C ALA A 459 6.04 6.09 20.38
N LEU A 460 4.74 5.90 20.19
CA LEU A 460 3.67 6.31 21.10
C LEU A 460 3.87 5.70 22.48
N ARG A 461 4.15 4.39 22.57
CA ARG A 461 4.34 3.73 23.86
C ARG A 461 5.55 4.27 24.63
N LEU A 462 6.65 4.60 23.94
CA LEU A 462 7.80 5.24 24.56
C LEU A 462 7.47 6.67 25.00
N ASN A 463 6.73 7.42 24.20
CA ASN A 463 6.29 8.77 24.56
C ASN A 463 5.34 8.76 25.77
N CYS A 464 4.43 7.79 25.90
CA CYS A 464 3.63 7.63 27.12
C CYS A 464 4.50 7.32 28.35
N GLU A 465 5.59 6.56 28.18
CA GLU A 465 6.46 6.11 29.27
C GLU A 465 7.50 7.18 29.72
N TYR A 466 7.95 8.02 28.78
CA TYR A 466 9.07 8.95 28.96
C TYR A 466 8.76 10.41 28.60
N GLY A 467 7.61 10.72 27.99
CA GLY A 467 7.31 11.97 27.28
C GLY A 467 7.20 13.26 28.09
N ASN A 468 7.57 13.25 29.37
CA ASN A 468 7.59 14.42 30.26
C ASN A 468 8.91 14.52 31.06
N ARG A 469 9.99 13.89 30.59
CA ARG A 469 11.28 13.90 31.27
C ARG A 469 12.20 14.95 30.69
N ASP A 470 12.76 15.80 31.55
CA ASP A 470 13.82 16.74 31.15
C ASP A 470 15.20 16.08 31.08
N VAL A 471 15.34 14.91 31.72
CA VAL A 471 16.59 14.16 31.76
C VAL A 471 16.67 13.23 30.55
N PRO A 472 17.74 13.29 29.72
CA PRO A 472 17.83 12.46 28.54
C PRO A 472 17.83 10.96 28.86
N VAL A 473 17.01 10.19 28.14
CA VAL A 473 17.03 8.73 28.20
C VAL A 473 18.24 8.21 27.41
N LYS A 474 19.03 7.33 28.02
CA LYS A 474 20.23 6.74 27.37
C LYS A 474 19.82 5.61 26.45
N LEU A 475 20.05 5.76 25.15
CA LEU A 475 19.80 4.74 24.15
C LEU A 475 21.08 3.94 23.88
N ILE A 476 21.08 2.66 24.24
CA ILE A 476 22.18 1.73 23.96
C ILE A 476 21.84 0.93 22.71
N VAL A 477 22.53 1.20 21.61
CA VAL A 477 22.28 0.61 20.28
C VAL A 477 23.26 -0.54 20.04
N LEU A 478 22.75 -1.74 19.80
CA LEU A 478 23.55 -2.97 19.79
C LEU A 478 24.22 -3.30 18.45
N ARG A 479 23.58 -3.03 17.31
CA ARG A 479 24.09 -3.42 16.00
C ARG A 479 23.99 -2.29 14.99
N GLU A 480 24.85 -2.35 13.97
CA GLU A 480 24.83 -1.41 12.86
C GLU A 480 23.52 -1.50 12.05
N GLY A 481 22.89 -2.67 12.00
CA GLY A 481 21.57 -2.85 11.37
C GLY A 481 20.46 -2.06 12.04
N THR A 482 20.62 -1.73 13.32
CA THR A 482 19.70 -0.89 14.08
C THR A 482 19.66 0.56 13.60
N ILE A 483 20.63 1.04 12.81
CA ILE A 483 20.68 2.45 12.35
C ILE A 483 19.42 2.83 11.57
N VAL A 484 18.92 1.95 10.69
CA VAL A 484 17.71 2.23 9.88
C VAL A 484 16.49 2.35 10.77
N PHE A 485 16.27 1.38 11.67
CA PHE A 485 15.21 1.43 12.68
C PHE A 485 15.30 2.72 13.52
N LEU A 486 16.48 3.02 14.03
CA LEU A 486 16.72 4.14 14.92
C LEU A 486 16.49 5.49 14.22
N SER A 487 16.89 5.63 12.96
CA SER A 487 16.67 6.85 12.17
C SER A 487 15.19 7.21 12.06
N HIS A 488 14.32 6.21 11.95
CA HIS A 488 12.88 6.40 11.93
C HIS A 488 12.32 6.65 13.34
N LEU A 489 12.78 5.90 14.34
CA LEU A 489 12.32 6.00 15.72
C LEU A 489 12.61 7.37 16.33
N LEU A 490 13.85 7.87 16.21
CA LEU A 490 14.30 9.10 16.87
C LEU A 490 13.45 10.33 16.50
N THR A 491 13.02 10.43 15.24
CA THR A 491 12.20 11.57 14.77
C THR A 491 10.77 11.58 15.30
N LYS A 492 10.38 10.56 16.07
CA LYS A 492 9.04 10.37 16.65
C LYS A 492 9.02 10.50 18.18
N LEU A 493 10.19 10.57 18.82
CA LEU A 493 10.29 10.70 20.27
C LEU A 493 10.10 12.16 20.69
N ASN A 494 9.33 12.38 21.76
CA ASN A 494 9.04 13.72 22.29
C ASN A 494 9.79 14.06 23.59
N PHE A 495 10.84 13.29 23.91
CA PHE A 495 11.70 13.47 25.08
C PHE A 495 13.17 13.48 24.67
N PRO A 496 14.07 14.13 25.43
CA PRO A 496 15.49 14.16 25.12
C PRO A 496 16.10 12.76 25.19
N VAL A 497 17.02 12.48 24.28
CA VAL A 497 17.71 11.18 24.19
C VAL A 497 19.21 11.38 24.01
N GLU A 498 19.99 10.45 24.54
CA GLU A 498 21.43 10.41 24.36
C GLU A 498 21.82 9.04 23.79
N LEU A 499 22.50 9.05 22.63
CA LEU A 499 22.78 7.85 21.86
C LEU A 499 24.19 7.31 22.12
N LYS A 500 24.30 6.01 22.38
CA LYS A 500 25.57 5.28 22.41
C LYS A 500 25.41 3.97 21.64
N SER A 501 26.26 3.77 20.63
CA SER A 501 26.37 2.49 19.93
C SER A 501 27.46 1.62 20.55
N ILE A 502 27.21 0.31 20.63
CA ILE A 502 28.17 -0.71 21.05
C ILE A 502 28.53 -1.56 19.83
N ASN A 503 29.83 -1.83 19.64
CA ASN A 503 30.31 -2.61 18.50
C ASN A 503 29.96 -4.11 18.63
N SER A 504 29.60 -4.76 17.52
CA SER A 504 29.24 -6.18 17.42
C SER A 504 30.37 -7.15 17.83
N SER A 505 31.64 -6.76 17.67
CA SER A 505 32.81 -7.51 18.16
C SER A 505 32.85 -7.59 19.69
N LEU A 506 32.45 -6.52 20.38
CA LEU A 506 32.30 -6.45 21.84
C LEU A 506 31.19 -7.37 22.34
N ILE A 507 30.06 -7.40 21.63
CA ILE A 507 28.90 -8.26 21.93
C ILE A 507 29.26 -9.74 21.89
N LYS A 508 29.97 -10.18 20.84
CA LYS A 508 30.44 -11.57 20.72
C LYS A 508 31.48 -11.94 21.78
N HIS A 509 32.27 -10.97 22.24
CA HIS A 509 33.27 -11.19 23.28
C HIS A 509 32.64 -11.32 24.69
N LEU A 510 31.69 -10.44 25.02
CA LEU A 510 30.88 -10.49 26.25
C LEU A 510 30.12 -11.83 26.40
N LEU A 511 29.72 -12.45 25.30
CA LEU A 511 29.02 -13.74 25.27
C LEU A 511 29.94 -14.95 25.50
N LYS A 512 31.23 -14.88 25.12
CA LYS A 512 32.17 -16.01 25.22
C LYS A 512 32.91 -16.10 26.56
N ASN A 513 33.10 -14.99 27.26
CA ASN A 513 33.97 -14.95 28.44
C ASN A 513 33.20 -14.59 29.73
N LYS A 514 33.31 -15.42 30.77
CA LYS A 514 32.73 -15.17 32.12
C LYS A 514 33.44 -14.08 32.92
N LYS A 515 34.54 -13.50 32.41
CA LYS A 515 35.29 -12.41 33.05
C LYS A 515 35.64 -11.33 32.01
N PRO A 516 35.34 -10.05 32.26
CA PRO A 516 35.58 -8.96 31.31
C PRO A 516 37.08 -8.65 31.19
N VAL A 517 37.54 -8.35 29.98
CA VAL A 517 38.83 -7.70 29.76
C VAL A 517 38.61 -6.18 29.85
N HIS A 518 39.64 -5.43 30.26
CA HIS A 518 39.58 -3.99 30.58
C HIS A 518 38.89 -3.09 29.54
N ASN A 519 38.86 -3.50 28.25
CA ASN A 519 38.24 -2.75 27.16
C ASN A 519 36.70 -2.93 27.08
N ASP A 520 36.15 -4.07 27.49
CA ASP A 520 34.70 -4.35 27.44
C ASP A 520 33.90 -3.46 28.40
N MET A 521 34.51 -3.16 29.53
CA MET A 521 33.98 -2.20 30.48
C MET A 521 34.08 -0.77 29.97
N PHE A 522 35.07 -0.45 29.14
CA PHE A 522 35.35 0.94 28.75
C PHE A 522 34.19 1.56 27.95
N ASP A 523 33.60 0.83 27.01
CA ASP A 523 32.52 1.34 26.17
C ASP A 523 31.18 1.49 26.91
N LEU A 524 30.84 0.54 27.81
CA LEU A 524 29.64 0.60 28.65
C LEU A 524 29.79 1.58 29.83
N VAL A 525 30.99 1.72 30.39
CA VAL A 525 31.29 2.72 31.44
C VAL A 525 31.30 4.13 30.85
N GLN A 526 31.77 4.32 29.61
CA GLN A 526 31.56 5.58 28.87
C GLN A 526 30.09 5.89 28.58
N ALA A 527 29.20 4.90 28.64
CA ALA A 527 27.77 5.14 28.45
C ALA A 527 27.12 5.84 29.65
N ASP A 528 27.84 6.07 30.76
CA ASP A 528 27.36 6.76 31.97
C ASP A 528 25.89 6.48 32.30
N VAL A 529 25.63 5.24 32.72
CA VAL A 529 24.27 4.74 32.95
C VAL A 529 23.77 4.97 34.37
N LYS A 530 24.64 5.41 35.30
CA LYS A 530 24.34 5.47 36.73
C LYS A 530 23.25 6.51 37.02
N GLY A 531 22.16 6.08 37.64
CA GLY A 531 21.01 6.93 37.95
C GLY A 531 20.16 7.36 36.75
N ARG A 532 20.48 6.88 35.54
CA ARG A 532 19.79 7.21 34.29
C ARG A 532 18.74 6.17 33.93
N ASP A 533 17.75 6.59 33.15
CA ASP A 533 16.87 5.65 32.43
C ASP A 533 17.57 5.18 31.17
N VAL A 534 17.59 3.87 30.96
CA VAL A 534 18.30 3.23 29.86
C VAL A 534 17.33 2.43 29.02
N LEU A 535 17.39 2.64 27.71
CA LEU A 535 16.67 1.86 26.71
C LEU A 535 17.68 1.15 25.82
N ILE A 536 17.73 -0.18 25.91
CA ILE A 536 18.56 -1.04 25.07
C ILE A 536 17.78 -1.33 23.80
N ILE A 537 18.35 -1.01 22.64
CA ILE A 537 17.70 -1.09 21.33
C ILE A 537 18.47 -2.01 20.41
N ASP A 538 17.73 -2.89 19.73
CA ASP A 538 18.22 -3.74 18.66
C ASP A 538 17.25 -3.77 17.47
N ASP A 539 17.69 -4.25 16.31
CA ASP A 539 16.84 -4.49 15.14
C ASP A 539 16.10 -5.83 15.21
N VAL A 540 16.76 -6.94 15.58
CA VAL A 540 16.16 -8.30 15.62
C VAL A 540 16.50 -9.10 16.88
N LEU A 541 15.52 -9.65 17.59
CA LEU A 541 15.82 -10.58 18.69
C LEU A 541 15.96 -12.03 18.20
N GLU A 542 17.20 -12.55 18.16
CA GLU A 542 17.48 -13.97 17.85
C GLU A 542 17.45 -14.87 19.08
N ASN A 543 18.06 -14.44 20.19
CA ASN A 543 18.12 -15.16 21.46
C ASN A 543 17.97 -14.18 22.65
N GLY A 544 17.02 -14.47 23.55
CA GLY A 544 16.73 -13.67 24.75
C GLY A 544 17.82 -13.70 25.83
N GLU A 545 18.70 -14.72 25.85
CA GLU A 545 19.77 -14.83 26.85
C GLU A 545 20.75 -13.64 26.81
N PHE A 546 21.03 -13.13 25.61
CA PHE A 546 21.91 -11.98 25.44
C PHE A 546 21.33 -10.71 26.07
N ILE A 547 20.06 -10.40 25.74
CA ILE A 547 19.35 -9.24 26.30
C ILE A 547 19.27 -9.34 27.82
N LYS A 548 19.00 -10.54 28.35
CA LYS A 548 18.94 -10.79 29.81
C LYS A 548 20.27 -10.50 30.49
N SER A 549 21.38 -10.98 29.93
CA SER A 549 22.73 -10.74 30.47
C SER A 549 23.07 -9.24 30.46
N LEU A 550 22.76 -8.56 29.36
CA LEU A 550 23.02 -7.13 29.22
C LEU A 550 22.18 -6.29 30.18
N LYS A 551 20.88 -6.58 30.32
CA LYS A 551 20.00 -5.95 31.32
C LYS A 551 20.57 -6.05 32.72
N LYS A 552 21.00 -7.24 33.13
CA LYS A 552 21.62 -7.47 34.44
C LYS A 552 22.85 -6.59 34.61
N ARG A 553 23.73 -6.55 33.60
CA ARG A 553 24.98 -5.77 33.66
C ARG A 553 24.74 -4.26 33.75
N VAL A 554 23.80 -3.73 32.98
CA VAL A 554 23.40 -2.31 33.05
C VAL A 554 22.80 -1.99 34.42
N GLY A 555 22.08 -2.94 35.02
CA GLY A 555 21.57 -2.83 36.39
C GLY A 555 22.69 -2.79 37.43
N ASP A 556 23.69 -3.67 37.32
CA ASP A 556 24.87 -3.70 38.20
C ASP A 556 25.67 -2.38 38.15
N LEU A 557 25.60 -1.64 37.03
CA LEU A 557 26.22 -0.31 36.87
C LEU A 557 25.38 0.83 37.47
N GLY A 558 24.21 0.53 38.04
CA GLY A 558 23.38 1.48 38.80
C GLY A 558 22.37 2.27 37.96
N ALA A 559 21.93 1.75 36.81
CA ALA A 559 20.84 2.36 36.05
C ALA A 559 19.54 2.42 36.87
N LYS A 560 18.79 3.52 36.76
CA LYS A 560 17.54 3.75 37.51
C LYS A 560 16.40 2.89 36.98
N LYS A 561 16.26 2.82 35.66
CA LYS A 561 15.24 2.03 34.96
C LYS A 561 15.84 1.49 33.68
N ILE A 562 15.54 0.23 33.36
CA ILE A 562 16.07 -0.43 32.17
C ILE A 562 14.91 -1.00 31.39
N LYS A 563 14.82 -0.61 30.12
CA LYS A 563 13.88 -1.16 29.16
C LYS A 563 14.62 -1.71 27.94
N THR A 564 14.00 -2.65 27.27
CA THR A 564 14.53 -3.31 26.07
C THR A 564 13.54 -3.25 24.94
N LEU A 565 14.03 -2.92 23.75
CA LEU A 565 13.24 -2.73 22.56
C LEU A 565 13.91 -3.37 21.36
N THR A 566 13.16 -4.19 20.62
CA THR A 566 13.58 -4.64 19.29
C THR A 566 12.54 -4.30 18.24
N LEU A 567 12.94 -3.92 17.03
CA LEU A 567 11.96 -3.74 15.95
C LEU A 567 11.27 -5.06 15.63
N PHE A 568 12.04 -6.14 15.48
CA PHE A 568 11.54 -7.46 15.16
C PHE A 568 11.84 -8.47 16.27
N ALA A 569 10.82 -9.18 16.74
CA ALA A 569 10.96 -10.29 17.68
C ALA A 569 10.55 -11.62 17.02
N THR A 570 11.20 -12.74 17.35
CA THR A 570 10.77 -14.04 16.84
C THR A 570 9.43 -14.47 17.44
N THR A 571 8.63 -15.25 16.69
CA THR A 571 7.38 -15.88 17.16
C THR A 571 7.58 -16.86 18.32
N LYS A 572 8.81 -17.30 18.60
CA LYS A 572 9.11 -18.17 19.76
C LYS A 572 8.99 -17.39 21.07
N LYS A 573 7.95 -17.69 21.87
CA LYS A 573 7.66 -17.03 23.16
C LYS A 573 8.84 -17.00 24.13
N GLU A 574 9.64 -18.07 24.18
CA GLU A 574 10.80 -18.17 25.07
C GLU A 574 11.87 -17.12 24.77
N ALA A 575 12.00 -16.69 23.51
CA ALA A 575 13.04 -15.76 23.10
C ALA A 575 12.74 -14.30 23.48
N HIS A 576 11.47 -13.91 23.64
CA HIS A 576 11.08 -12.54 23.97
C HIS A 576 10.45 -12.39 25.37
N LYS A 577 10.53 -13.40 26.24
CA LYS A 577 10.01 -13.33 27.62
C LYS A 577 10.64 -12.20 28.44
N ASP A 578 11.90 -11.89 28.17
CA ASP A 578 12.66 -10.85 28.88
C ASP A 578 12.66 -9.50 28.12
N LEU A 579 11.90 -9.37 27.04
CA LEU A 579 11.80 -8.16 26.22
C LEU A 579 10.64 -7.28 26.70
N ASP A 580 10.87 -5.98 26.88
CA ASP A 580 9.81 -5.08 27.32
C ASP A 580 8.89 -4.63 26.18
N MET A 581 9.46 -4.41 24.99
CA MET A 581 8.74 -3.84 23.85
C MET A 581 9.26 -4.43 22.54
N PHE A 582 8.37 -4.64 21.57
CA PHE A 582 8.74 -4.91 20.19
C PHE A 582 7.76 -4.27 19.19
N GLY A 583 8.23 -4.10 17.96
CA GLY A 583 7.41 -3.67 16.83
C GLY A 583 6.59 -4.82 16.24
N LEU A 584 7.27 -5.75 15.55
CA LEU A 584 6.66 -6.81 14.74
C LEU A 584 7.19 -8.19 15.08
N LEU A 585 6.40 -9.24 14.78
CA LEU A 585 6.78 -10.63 14.99
C LEU A 585 7.32 -11.27 13.70
N LEU A 586 8.61 -11.57 13.64
CA LEU A 586 9.19 -12.31 12.52
C LEU A 586 8.95 -13.83 12.65
N PRO A 587 8.40 -14.48 11.60
CA PRO A 587 8.21 -15.93 11.59
C PRO A 587 9.50 -16.74 11.71
N THR A 588 10.61 -16.21 11.20
CA THR A 588 11.95 -16.79 11.26
C THR A 588 12.98 -15.66 11.26
N THR A 589 14.18 -15.91 11.80
CA THR A 589 15.34 -15.01 11.70
C THR A 589 16.39 -15.53 10.70
N VAL A 590 16.24 -16.78 10.23
CA VAL A 590 17.19 -17.41 9.30
C VAL A 590 16.95 -16.92 7.87
N GLY A 591 18.00 -16.40 7.25
CA GLY A 591 17.99 -15.92 5.87
C GLY A 591 17.12 -14.69 5.65
N VAL A 592 16.94 -13.87 6.70
CA VAL A 592 16.15 -12.63 6.64
C VAL A 592 17.04 -11.47 6.22
N ALA A 593 16.54 -10.61 5.34
CA ALA A 593 17.22 -9.39 4.94
C ALA A 593 16.25 -8.26 4.63
N GLY A 594 16.79 -7.05 4.59
CA GLY A 594 16.04 -5.83 4.31
C GLY A 594 15.74 -5.01 5.56
N PHE A 595 15.39 -3.75 5.35
CA PHE A 595 15.16 -2.74 6.39
C PHE A 595 16.31 -2.62 7.41
N GLY A 596 17.54 -2.55 6.92
CA GLY A 596 18.73 -2.45 7.77
C GLY A 596 19.34 -3.79 8.22
N ILE A 597 18.64 -4.90 8.04
CA ILE A 597 19.13 -6.25 8.37
C ILE A 597 19.78 -6.90 7.14
N ASP A 598 20.92 -7.56 7.34
CA ASP A 598 21.62 -8.36 6.34
C ASP A 598 21.82 -9.81 6.79
N SER A 599 21.47 -10.76 5.92
CA SER A 599 21.85 -12.18 6.08
C SER A 599 23.00 -12.59 5.17
N VAL A 600 23.34 -11.77 4.19
CA VAL A 600 24.50 -11.89 3.31
C VAL A 600 25.31 -10.61 3.44
N TYR A 601 26.61 -10.74 3.73
CA TYR A 601 27.46 -9.64 4.19
C TYR A 601 27.35 -8.37 3.31
N GLY A 602 26.71 -7.33 3.83
CA GLY A 602 26.55 -6.04 3.15
C GLY A 602 25.48 -6.00 2.04
N GLU A 603 24.80 -7.10 1.73
CA GLU A 603 23.76 -7.15 0.69
C GLU A 603 22.34 -6.96 1.25
N PHE A 604 21.45 -6.45 0.39
CA PHE A 604 20.00 -6.30 0.63
C PHE A 604 19.57 -5.38 1.79
N ARG A 605 20.51 -4.91 2.62
CA ARG A 605 20.29 -3.99 3.75
C ARG A 605 19.49 -2.73 3.37
N ASN A 606 19.69 -2.24 2.15
CA ASN A 606 19.07 -1.03 1.60
C ASN A 606 17.63 -1.22 1.11
N TYR A 607 17.06 -2.42 1.24
CA TYR A 607 15.70 -2.68 0.79
C TYR A 607 14.72 -2.14 1.82
N ALA A 608 13.65 -1.51 1.38
CA ALA A 608 12.72 -0.81 2.28
C ALA A 608 11.72 -1.75 3.00
N PHE A 609 11.70 -3.03 2.63
CA PHE A 609 10.87 -4.07 3.22
C PHE A 609 11.76 -5.13 3.87
N ILE A 610 11.17 -6.04 4.64
CA ILE A 610 11.88 -7.18 5.23
C ILE A 610 11.29 -8.51 4.76
N GLY A 611 12.14 -9.49 4.47
CA GLY A 611 11.70 -10.80 4.02
C GLY A 611 12.75 -11.88 4.16
N LYS A 612 12.35 -13.10 3.83
CA LYS A 612 13.23 -14.26 3.70
C LYS A 612 13.76 -14.36 2.27
N LEU A 613 15.08 -14.40 2.13
CA LEU A 613 15.75 -14.61 0.85
C LEU A 613 15.48 -16.02 0.32
N LYS A 614 15.47 -16.15 -1.02
CA LYS A 614 15.52 -17.47 -1.65
C LYS A 614 16.88 -18.12 -1.40
N LEU A 615 16.91 -19.45 -1.42
CA LEU A 615 18.14 -20.23 -1.22
C LEU A 615 19.26 -19.87 -2.20
N GLU A 616 18.92 -19.47 -3.43
CA GLU A 616 19.90 -19.04 -4.46
C GLU A 616 20.57 -17.70 -4.15
N HIS A 617 20.09 -16.97 -3.14
CA HIS A 617 20.59 -15.67 -2.70
C HIS A 617 21.10 -15.68 -1.25
N LEU A 618 21.23 -16.86 -0.64
CA LEU A 618 21.86 -17.09 0.67
C LEU A 618 23.21 -17.76 0.46
#